data_AF-A0A238KQ29-F1
#
_entry.id   AF-A0A238KQ29-F1
#
_cell.length_a   1.000
_cell.length_b   1.000
_cell.length_c   1.000
_cell.angle_alpha   90.00
_cell.angle_beta   90.00
_cell.angle_gamma   90.00
#
_symmetry.space_group_name_H-M   'P 1'
#
loop_
_entity.id
_entity.type
_entity.pdbx_description
1 polymer ?
#
loop_
_entity_poly.entity_id
_entity_poly.type
_entity_poly.pdbx_seq_one_letter_code
_entity_poly.pdbx_strand_id
1 'polypeptide(L)'
;MAERAFTLEDLVAGLQDIRLPTDAAGGQVAEFAAAMGLGLFLAFMVALLLPLIMKRSTQTRPETLAERIDALRTLPPEQRALALLHLLKERAPDAVARMGSGLYAPGGLPDPTALEAELLRAGGGDA
;
A
#
# COMPACT_ATOMS: atom_id res chain seq x y z
N MET A 1 3.93 5.82 -80.34
CA MET A 1 4.56 4.94 -79.33
C MET A 1 3.46 4.48 -78.40
N ALA A 2 3.26 3.17 -78.29
CA ALA A 2 2.04 2.56 -77.76
C ALA A 2 1.90 2.72 -76.24
N GLU A 3 0.70 3.11 -75.83
CA GLU A 3 0.18 3.10 -74.47
C GLU A 3 0.08 1.62 -74.01
N ARG A 4 0.93 1.20 -73.07
CA ARG A 4 0.85 -0.16 -72.51
C ARG A 4 -0.32 -0.21 -71.54
N ALA A 5 -1.37 -0.94 -71.92
CA ALA A 5 -2.46 -1.29 -71.02
C ALA A 5 -1.90 -2.19 -69.91
N PHE A 6 -1.94 -1.71 -68.66
CA PHE A 6 -1.65 -2.52 -67.47
C PHE A 6 -2.70 -3.61 -67.37
N THR A 7 -2.27 -4.87 -67.36
CA THR A 7 -3.18 -6.01 -67.31
C THR A 7 -3.46 -6.42 -65.86
N LEU A 8 -4.56 -7.15 -65.63
CA LEU A 8 -4.91 -7.63 -64.29
C LEU A 8 -3.86 -8.63 -63.80
N GLU A 9 -3.26 -9.38 -64.72
CA GLU A 9 -2.12 -10.26 -64.46
C GLU A 9 -0.90 -9.49 -63.92
N ASP A 10 -0.61 -8.28 -64.43
CA ASP A 10 0.46 -7.42 -63.92
C ASP A 10 0.18 -6.93 -62.49
N LEU A 11 -1.09 -6.65 -62.19
CA LEU A 11 -1.53 -6.24 -60.84
C LEU A 11 -1.39 -7.38 -59.83
N VAL A 12 -1.72 -8.62 -60.24
CA VAL A 12 -1.56 -9.82 -59.41
C VAL A 12 -0.08 -10.22 -59.27
N ALA A 13 0.75 -10.01 -60.29
CA ALA A 13 2.20 -10.22 -60.20
C ALA A 13 2.87 -9.23 -59.24
N GLY A 14 2.36 -7.99 -59.15
CA GLY A 14 2.80 -6.99 -58.18
C GLY A 14 2.35 -7.27 -56.73
N LEU A 15 1.37 -8.16 -56.54
CA LEU A 15 0.91 -8.65 -55.24
C LEU A 15 1.75 -9.82 -54.72
N GLN A 16 2.89 -10.13 -55.34
CA GLN A 16 3.81 -11.13 -54.80
C GLN A 16 4.11 -10.82 -53.34
N ASP A 17 3.72 -11.81 -52.53
CA ASP A 17 3.81 -11.92 -51.09
C ASP A 17 5.07 -11.22 -50.56
N ILE A 18 4.89 -10.09 -49.88
CA ILE A 18 5.98 -9.34 -49.25
C ILE A 18 6.48 -10.20 -48.08
N ARG A 19 7.30 -11.20 -48.41
CA ARG A 19 8.02 -12.02 -47.46
C ARG A 19 9.12 -11.16 -46.89
N LEU A 20 8.86 -10.60 -45.72
CA LEU A 20 9.90 -9.99 -44.90
C LEU A 20 10.94 -11.08 -44.59
N PRO A 21 12.24 -10.83 -44.85
CA PRO A 21 13.28 -11.76 -44.42
C PRO A 21 13.20 -11.93 -42.91
N THR A 22 13.54 -13.11 -42.39
CA THR A 22 13.37 -13.46 -40.97
C THR A 22 14.07 -12.49 -40.01
N ASP A 23 15.11 -11.79 -40.46
CA ASP A 23 15.81 -10.76 -39.69
C ASP A 23 15.20 -9.34 -39.76
N ALA A 24 14.19 -9.10 -40.60
CA ALA A 24 13.59 -7.77 -40.77
C ALA A 24 12.91 -7.24 -39.50
N ALA A 25 12.52 -8.14 -38.59
CA ALA A 25 11.92 -7.81 -37.30
C ALA A 25 12.94 -7.44 -36.21
N GLY A 26 14.19 -7.11 -36.57
CA GLY A 26 15.22 -6.65 -35.64
C GLY A 26 16.01 -7.78 -34.94
N GLY A 27 15.83 -9.01 -35.41
CA GLY A 27 16.58 -10.19 -34.96
C GLY A 27 16.50 -10.44 -33.44
N GLN A 28 17.53 -11.10 -32.90
CA GLN A 28 17.54 -11.53 -31.49
C GLN A 28 17.41 -10.39 -30.48
N VAL A 29 17.95 -9.20 -30.78
CA VAL A 29 17.89 -8.05 -29.86
C VAL A 29 16.46 -7.55 -29.70
N ALA A 30 15.68 -7.55 -30.78
CA ALA A 30 14.26 -7.20 -30.73
C ALA A 30 13.46 -8.22 -29.92
N GLU A 31 13.79 -9.52 -30.02
CA GLU A 31 13.16 -10.57 -29.21
C GLU A 31 13.45 -10.38 -27.72
N PHE A 32 14.69 -10.07 -27.34
CA PHE A 32 15.03 -9.78 -25.94
C PHE A 32 14.29 -8.55 -25.41
N ALA A 33 14.24 -7.47 -26.19
CA ALA A 33 13.50 -6.26 -25.82
C ALA A 33 12.00 -6.54 -25.68
N ALA A 34 11.41 -7.33 -26.58
CA ALA A 34 10.01 -7.73 -26.52
C ALA A 34 9.72 -8.60 -25.28
N ALA A 35 10.59 -9.57 -24.98
CA ALA A 35 10.47 -10.41 -23.79
C ALA A 35 10.56 -9.59 -22.49
N MET A 36 11.49 -8.63 -22.41
CA MET A 36 11.57 -7.71 -21.28
C MET A 36 10.31 -6.84 -21.16
N GLY A 37 9.84 -6.27 -22.27
CA GLY A 37 8.63 -5.46 -22.30
C GLY A 37 7.40 -6.24 -21.83
N LEU A 38 7.22 -7.47 -22.32
CA LEU A 38 6.15 -8.36 -21.90
C LEU A 38 6.24 -8.74 -20.42
N GLY A 39 7.45 -9.05 -19.94
CA GLY A 39 7.68 -9.36 -18.53
C GLY A 39 7.33 -8.19 -17.61
N LEU A 40 7.77 -6.98 -17.95
CA LEU A 40 7.45 -5.76 -17.20
C LEU A 40 5.96 -5.42 -17.26
N PHE A 41 5.33 -5.58 -18.42
CA PHE A 41 3.90 -5.37 -18.59
C PHE A 41 3.10 -6.34 -17.72
N LEU A 42 3.46 -7.62 -17.72
CA LEU A 42 2.80 -8.63 -16.89
C LEU A 42 3.02 -8.34 -15.40
N ALA A 43 4.24 -8.00 -15.00
CA ALA A 43 4.54 -7.62 -13.61
C ALA A 43 3.73 -6.41 -13.17
N PHE A 44 3.57 -5.40 -14.03
CA PHE A 44 2.74 -4.23 -13.77
C PHE A 44 1.26 -4.60 -13.64
N MET A 45 0.73 -5.45 -14.52
CA MET A 45 -0.64 -5.96 -14.42
C MET A 45 -0.87 -6.74 -13.12
N VAL A 46 0.06 -7.60 -12.74
CA VAL A 46 0.00 -8.32 -11.46
C VAL A 46 0.04 -7.31 -10.31
N ALA A 47 1.00 -6.37 -10.28
CA ALA A 47 1.10 -5.38 -9.23
C ALA A 47 -0.14 -4.46 -9.12
N LEU A 48 -0.87 -4.24 -10.21
CA LEU A 48 -2.10 -3.47 -10.23
C LEU A 48 -3.31 -4.28 -9.73
N LEU A 49 -3.41 -5.55 -10.11
CA LEU A 49 -4.52 -6.44 -9.76
C LEU A 49 -4.36 -7.07 -8.38
N LEU A 50 -3.12 -7.29 -7.94
CA LEU A 50 -2.81 -7.94 -6.67
C LEU A 50 -3.38 -7.17 -5.47
N PRO A 51 -3.28 -5.83 -5.38
CA PRO A 51 -3.94 -5.05 -4.33
C PRO A 51 -5.47 -5.09 -4.42
N LEU A 52 -6.04 -5.36 -5.60
CA LEU A 52 -7.49 -5.45 -5.79
C LEU A 52 -8.04 -6.77 -5.22
N ILE A 53 -7.29 -7.86 -5.40
CA ILE A 53 -7.63 -9.20 -4.93
C ILE A 53 -7.19 -9.38 -3.46
N MET A 54 -6.02 -8.87 -3.10
CA MET A 54 -5.45 -8.90 -1.75
C MET A 54 -5.90 -7.71 -0.89
N LYS A 55 -6.93 -6.95 -1.31
CA LYS A 55 -7.54 -5.88 -0.50
C LYS A 55 -8.31 -6.42 0.70
N ARG A 56 -7.69 -7.31 1.47
CA ARG A 56 -8.09 -7.66 2.83
C ARG A 56 -7.15 -6.89 3.76
N SER A 57 -7.63 -5.72 4.18
CA SER A 57 -7.21 -5.07 5.44
C SER A 57 -5.85 -4.37 5.51
N THR A 58 -5.65 -3.30 4.72
CA THR A 58 -4.75 -2.19 5.10
C THR A 58 -5.29 -0.84 4.62
N GLN A 59 -6.61 -0.72 4.55
CA GLN A 59 -7.22 0.60 4.58
C GLN A 59 -7.25 1.01 6.05
N THR A 60 -6.15 1.56 6.51
CA THR A 60 -5.97 2.25 7.79
C THR A 60 -7.01 3.37 7.85
N ARG A 61 -8.23 3.00 8.26
CA ARG A 61 -9.11 3.95 8.90
C ARG A 61 -8.31 4.50 10.10
N PRO A 62 -8.30 5.82 10.35
CA PRO A 62 -7.69 6.32 11.56
C PRO A 62 -8.36 5.60 12.73
N GLU A 63 -7.61 4.71 13.35
CA GLU A 63 -8.07 3.90 14.47
C GLU A 63 -8.51 4.86 15.56
N THR A 64 -9.76 4.75 15.97
CA THR A 64 -10.34 5.66 16.95
C THR A 64 -9.66 5.44 18.31
N LEU A 65 -9.64 6.48 19.15
CA LEU A 65 -9.09 6.36 20.51
C LEU A 65 -9.73 5.21 21.28
N ALA A 66 -11.04 4.99 21.07
CA ALA A 66 -11.79 3.89 21.69
C ALA A 66 -11.31 2.50 21.21
N GLU A 67 -11.05 2.32 19.92
CA GLU A 67 -10.52 1.07 19.36
C GLU A 67 -9.11 0.77 19.92
N ARG A 68 -8.26 1.79 20.04
CA ARG A 68 -6.93 1.65 20.64
C ARG A 68 -6.99 1.26 22.11
N ILE A 69 -7.88 1.89 22.89
CA ILE A 69 -8.09 1.54 24.31
C ILE A 69 -8.60 0.09 24.42
N ASP A 70 -9.53 -0.32 23.56
CA ASP A 70 -10.10 -1.67 23.58
C ASP A 70 -9.06 -2.74 23.22
N ALA A 71 -8.20 -2.47 22.23
CA ALA A 71 -7.07 -3.33 21.90
C ALA A 71 -6.09 -3.53 23.07
N LEU A 72 -5.95 -2.53 23.95
CA LEU A 72 -5.10 -2.63 25.13
C LEU A 72 -5.73 -3.42 26.28
N ARG A 73 -7.04 -3.73 26.23
CA ARG A 73 -7.72 -4.50 27.29
C ARG A 73 -7.33 -5.98 27.31
N THR A 74 -6.84 -6.51 26.20
CA THR A 74 -6.38 -7.91 26.11
C THR A 74 -4.99 -8.12 26.71
N LEU A 75 -4.28 -7.03 27.08
CA LEU A 75 -2.94 -7.11 27.66
C LEU A 75 -2.98 -7.40 29.17
N PRO A 76 -1.92 -8.03 29.72
CA PRO A 76 -1.70 -8.11 31.16
C PRO A 76 -1.73 -6.71 31.81
N PRO A 77 -2.19 -6.59 33.06
CA PRO A 77 -2.48 -5.30 33.70
C PRO A 77 -1.30 -4.33 33.73
N GLU A 78 -0.08 -4.84 33.96
CA GLU A 78 1.14 -4.02 33.94
C GLU A 78 1.49 -3.50 32.54
N GLN A 79 1.33 -4.35 31.52
CA GLN A 79 1.59 -3.99 30.12
C GLN A 79 0.52 -3.02 29.60
N ARG A 80 -0.74 -3.20 30.04
CA ARG A 80 -1.84 -2.28 29.75
C ARG A 80 -1.58 -0.90 30.35
N ALA A 81 -1.17 -0.82 31.62
CA ALA A 81 -0.88 0.47 32.26
C ALA A 81 0.27 1.21 31.55
N LEU A 82 1.33 0.49 31.15
CA LEU A 82 2.46 1.08 30.41
C LEU A 82 2.05 1.54 29.01
N ALA A 83 1.24 0.76 28.30
CA ALA A 83 0.76 1.12 26.97
C ALA A 83 -0.22 2.30 26.99
N LEU A 84 -1.12 2.35 27.97
CA LEU A 84 -2.01 3.50 28.19
C LEU A 84 -1.23 4.78 28.53
N LEU A 85 -0.13 4.66 29.30
CA LEU A 85 0.74 5.79 29.60
C LEU A 85 1.47 6.31 28.35
N HIS A 86 1.94 5.42 27.48
CA HIS A 86 2.51 5.83 26.19
C HIS A 86 1.48 6.54 25.33
N LEU A 87 0.26 6.01 25.25
CA LEU A 87 -0.83 6.61 24.49
C LEU A 87 -1.22 7.99 25.05
N LEU A 88 -1.20 8.16 26.38
CA LEU A 88 -1.43 9.43 27.05
C LEU A 88 -0.30 10.43 26.77
N LYS A 89 0.95 9.99 26.71
CA LYS A 89 2.10 10.84 26.37
C LYS A 89 2.05 11.36 24.93
N GLU A 90 1.56 10.54 24.01
CA GLU A 90 1.40 10.94 22.59
C GLU A 90 0.29 11.97 22.39
N ARG A 91 -0.83 11.83 23.11
CA ARG A 91 -2.03 12.68 22.95
C ARG A 91 -2.05 13.91 23.86
N ALA A 92 -1.55 13.79 25.08
CA ALA A 92 -1.69 14.80 26.13
C ALA A 92 -0.44 14.84 27.04
N PRO A 93 0.70 15.34 26.54
CA PRO A 93 1.94 15.42 27.32
C PRO A 93 1.78 16.24 28.60
N ASP A 94 0.91 17.26 28.60
CA ASP A 94 0.62 18.08 29.78
C ASP A 94 -0.11 17.29 30.88
N ALA A 95 -0.97 16.33 30.52
CA ALA A 95 -1.65 15.46 31.48
C ALA A 95 -0.64 14.52 32.16
N VAL A 96 0.32 14.00 31.40
CA VAL A 96 1.43 13.19 31.94
C VAL A 96 2.34 14.01 32.84
N ALA A 97 2.65 15.26 32.47
CA ALA A 97 3.46 16.16 33.29
C ALA A 97 2.85 16.42 34.67
N ARG A 98 1.51 16.55 34.75
CA ARG A 98 0.78 16.67 36.03
C ARG A 98 0.84 15.40 36.88
N MET A 99 0.96 14.23 36.27
CA MET A 99 1.10 12.94 36.98
C MET A 99 2.55 12.58 37.32
N GLY A 100 3.52 13.31 36.76
CA GLY A 100 4.95 12.98 36.76
C GLY A 100 5.56 12.74 38.14
N SER A 101 5.09 13.40 39.20
CA SER A 101 5.63 13.20 40.55
C SER A 101 5.19 11.88 41.19
N GLY A 102 4.02 11.34 40.83
CA GLY A 102 3.50 10.07 41.34
C GLY A 102 3.95 8.85 40.54
N LEU A 103 4.30 9.03 39.26
CA LEU A 103 4.72 7.97 38.34
C LEU A 103 6.06 7.31 38.70
N TYR A 104 6.93 8.02 39.42
CA TYR A 104 8.25 7.52 39.83
C TYR A 104 8.30 7.06 41.30
N ALA A 105 7.15 6.95 41.99
CA ALA A 105 7.11 6.46 43.37
C ALA A 105 7.31 4.92 43.43
N PRO A 106 8.05 4.41 44.44
CA PRO A 106 8.19 2.97 44.64
C PRO A 106 6.84 2.40 45.08
N GLY A 107 6.13 1.70 44.19
CA GLY A 107 4.81 1.14 44.51
C GLY A 107 3.75 1.18 43.42
N GLY A 108 4.06 1.58 42.20
CA GLY A 108 3.32 1.05 41.06
C GLY A 108 2.92 2.06 40.02
N LEU A 109 2.89 1.56 38.78
CA LEU A 109 2.18 2.20 37.68
C LEU A 109 0.75 2.54 38.15
N PRO A 110 0.24 3.73 37.80
CA PRO A 110 -1.13 4.11 38.12
C PRO A 110 -2.11 3.07 37.55
N ASP A 111 -3.21 2.87 38.27
CA ASP A 111 -4.25 1.92 37.89
C ASP A 111 -4.65 2.13 36.41
N PRO A 112 -4.63 1.07 35.58
CA PRO A 112 -5.03 1.17 34.18
C PRO A 112 -6.43 1.78 33.99
N THR A 113 -7.35 1.64 34.96
CA THR A 113 -8.68 2.28 34.87
C THR A 113 -8.63 3.80 35.07
N ALA A 114 -7.75 4.29 35.95
CA ALA A 114 -7.54 5.72 36.19
C ALA A 114 -6.86 6.39 34.99
N LEU A 115 -5.92 5.69 34.34
CA LEU A 115 -5.27 6.14 33.11
C LEU A 115 -6.27 6.25 31.93
N GLU A 116 -7.17 5.27 31.77
CA GLU A 116 -8.21 5.29 30.74
C GLU A 116 -9.18 6.47 30.95
N ALA A 117 -9.56 6.76 32.20
CA ALA A 117 -10.43 7.90 32.53
C ALA A 117 -9.77 9.25 32.24
N GLU A 118 -8.48 9.43 32.54
CA GLU A 118 -7.75 10.65 32.18
C GLU A 118 -7.62 10.78 30.66
N LEU A 119 -7.34 9.68 29.97
CA LEU A 119 -7.21 9.66 28.52
C LEU A 119 -8.52 10.05 27.81
N LEU A 120 -9.67 9.58 28.31
CA LEU A 120 -10.98 10.00 27.81
C LEU A 120 -11.27 11.48 28.12
N ARG A 121 -10.86 11.97 29.30
CA ARG A 121 -11.00 13.39 29.68
C ARG A 121 -10.13 14.31 28.82
N ALA A 122 -8.91 13.89 28.49
CA ALA A 122 -7.97 14.65 27.67
C ALA A 122 -8.27 14.53 26.16
N GLY A 123 -8.84 13.40 25.72
CA GLY A 123 -9.16 13.10 24.33
C GLY A 123 -10.57 13.45 23.87
N GLY A 124 -11.47 13.86 24.78
CA GLY A 124 -12.88 14.19 24.49
C GLY A 124 -13.13 15.48 23.70
N GLY A 125 -12.11 16.02 23.00
CA GLY A 125 -12.22 17.19 22.13
C GLY A 125 -12.35 16.88 20.63
N ASP A 126 -12.21 15.62 20.21
CA ASP A 126 -12.32 15.18 18.81
C ASP A 126 -13.70 14.53 18.53
N ALA A 127 -14.79 15.25 18.80
CA ALA A 127 -16.15 14.88 18.37
C ALA A 127 -16.65 15.84 17.29
#